data_AF-A0A5D2ZDF1-F1
#
_entry.id   AF-A0A5D2ZDF1-F1
#
_cell.length_a   1.000
_cell.length_b   1.000
_cell.length_c   1.000
_cell.angle_alpha   90.00
_cell.angle_beta   90.00
_cell.angle_gamma   90.00
#
_symmetry.space_group_name_H-M   'P 1'
#
loop_
_entity.id
_entity.type
_entity.pdbx_description
1 polymer ?
#
loop_
_entity_poly.entity_id
_entity_poly.type
_entity_poly.pdbx_seq_one_letter_code
_entity_poly.pdbx_strand_id
1 'polypeptide(L)'
;MMRKKVEVDKRSRAPKGHFVVYVGTEMTRFVIPTSFLNNPIFQQLLDKAAEEYGFNNQNRILLPCDEFTFQSLTKYLAKQCS
;
A
#
# COMPACT_ATOMS: atom_id res chain seq x y z
N MET A 1 4.76 0.89 -36.59
CA MET A 1 5.46 0.28 -35.43
C MET A 1 4.46 0.15 -34.30
N MET A 2 4.07 -1.07 -33.98
CA MET A 2 3.23 -1.38 -32.83
C MET A 2 4.00 -0.97 -31.56
N ARG A 3 3.62 0.14 -30.92
CA ARG A 3 4.04 0.39 -29.55
C ARG A 3 3.40 -0.73 -28.72
N LYS A 4 4.23 -1.67 -28.27
CA LYS A 4 3.83 -2.81 -27.42
C LYS A 4 2.84 -2.29 -26.38
N LYS A 5 1.62 -2.83 -26.39
CA LYS A 5 0.72 -2.74 -25.24
C LYS A 5 1.53 -3.25 -24.07
N VAL A 6 1.89 -2.35 -23.16
CA VAL A 6 2.26 -2.75 -21.82
C VAL A 6 1.04 -3.50 -21.31
N GLU A 7 1.13 -4.82 -21.21
CA GLU A 7 0.14 -5.63 -20.51
C GLU A 7 0.21 -5.22 -19.04
N VAL A 8 -0.58 -4.19 -18.72
CA VAL A 8 -0.89 -3.84 -17.35
C VAL A 8 -1.74 -4.99 -16.84
N ASP A 9 -1.18 -5.77 -15.90
CA ASP A 9 -1.89 -6.75 -15.09
C ASP A 9 -3.31 -6.21 -14.78
N LYS A 10 -4.35 -6.99 -15.12
CA LYS A 10 -5.75 -6.56 -15.05
C LYS A 10 -6.22 -6.24 -13.61
N ARG A 11 -5.34 -6.27 -12.60
CA ARG A 11 -5.56 -5.62 -11.31
C ARG A 11 -5.52 -4.11 -11.50
N SER A 12 -6.70 -3.55 -11.75
CA SER A 12 -7.00 -2.11 -11.85
C SER A 12 -5.96 -1.21 -11.20
N ARG A 13 -5.24 -0.41 -12.01
CA ARG A 13 -4.35 0.63 -11.50
C ARG A 13 -5.08 1.44 -10.42
N ALA A 14 -4.38 1.79 -9.33
CA ALA A 14 -4.99 2.59 -8.28
C ALA A 14 -5.55 3.90 -8.87
N PRO A 15 -6.72 4.36 -8.39
CA PRO A 15 -7.24 5.68 -8.75
C PRO A 15 -6.21 6.78 -8.45
N LYS A 16 -6.36 7.94 -9.10
CA LYS A 16 -5.54 9.10 -8.76
C LYS A 16 -5.72 9.45 -7.27
N GLY A 17 -4.64 9.87 -6.62
CA GLY A 17 -4.64 10.16 -5.18
C GLY A 17 -4.72 8.92 -4.29
N HIS A 18 -4.52 7.71 -4.84
CA HIS A 18 -4.47 6.47 -4.09
C HIS A 18 -3.25 5.65 -4.50
N PHE A 19 -2.81 4.76 -3.61
CA PHE A 19 -1.74 3.80 -3.86
C PHE A 19 -2.11 2.42 -3.34
N VAL A 20 -1.33 1.42 -3.73
CA VAL A 20 -1.57 0.00 -3.40
C VAL A 20 -0.56 -0.46 -2.38
N VAL A 21 -1.05 -1.14 -1.35
CA VAL A 21 -0.23 -1.90 -0.40
C VAL A 21 -0.73 -3.34 -0.32
N TYR A 22 0.14 -4.21 0.16
CA TYR A 22 -0.11 -5.63 0.35
C TYR A 22 0.14 -5.99 1.80
N VAL A 23 -0.78 -6.73 2.40
CA VAL A 23 -0.78 -7.00 3.84
C VAL A 23 -0.99 -8.49 4.09
N GLY A 24 -0.31 -9.01 5.11
CA GLY A 24 -0.42 -10.41 5.52
C GLY A 24 0.26 -11.40 4.58
N THR A 25 0.23 -12.67 4.98
CA THR A 25 0.81 -13.80 4.23
C THR A 25 0.11 -14.03 2.89
N GLU A 26 -1.19 -13.75 2.84
CA GLU A 26 -2.00 -13.86 1.62
C GLU A 26 -1.74 -12.73 0.62
N MET A 27 -0.90 -11.75 0.99
CA MET A 27 -0.63 -10.54 0.21
C MET A 27 -1.94 -9.89 -0.25
N THR A 28 -2.84 -9.67 0.70
CA THR A 28 -4.14 -9.04 0.40
C THR A 28 -3.92 -7.61 -0.06
N ARG A 29 -4.51 -7.27 -1.20
CA ARG A 29 -4.35 -5.98 -1.86
C ARG A 29 -5.28 -4.94 -1.25
N PHE A 30 -4.71 -3.84 -0.73
CA PHE A 30 -5.46 -2.68 -0.26
C PHE A 30 -5.15 -1.45 -1.13
N VAL A 31 -6.19 -0.67 -1.42
CA VAL A 31 -6.08 0.64 -2.09
C VAL A 31 -6.40 1.70 -1.05
N ILE A 32 -5.43 2.57 -0.77
CA ILE A 32 -5.57 3.60 0.27
C ILE A 32 -5.22 4.99 -0.26
N PRO A 33 -5.79 6.06 0.32
CA PRO A 33 -5.49 7.42 -0.10
C PRO A 33 -4.03 7.79 0.15
N THR A 34 -3.44 8.60 -0.73
CA THR A 34 -2.08 9.12 -0.55
C THR A 34 -1.96 10.06 0.66
N SER A 35 -3.07 10.56 1.21
CA SER A 35 -3.06 11.35 2.45
C SER A 35 -2.49 10.59 3.64
N PHE A 36 -2.57 9.25 3.63
CA PHE A 36 -2.03 8.41 4.70
C PHE A 36 -0.50 8.49 4.76
N LEU A 37 0.17 8.78 3.64
CA LEU A 37 1.64 8.91 3.57
C LEU A 37 2.16 10.09 4.40
N ASN A 38 1.30 11.07 4.70
CA ASN A 38 1.66 12.22 5.55
C ASN A 38 1.40 11.94 7.04
N ASN A 39 0.80 10.81 7.39
CA ASN A 39 0.55 10.48 8.79
C ASN A 39 1.78 9.79 9.40
N PRO A 40 2.31 10.28 10.54
CA PRO A 40 3.53 9.74 11.14
C PRO A 40 3.40 8.26 11.55
N ILE A 41 2.21 7.80 11.92
CA ILE A 41 1.98 6.39 12.26
C ILE A 41 2.15 5.51 11.03
N PHE A 42 1.64 5.97 9.88
CA PHE A 42 1.78 5.25 8.63
C PHE A 42 3.22 5.27 8.11
N GLN A 43 3.93 6.39 8.28
CA GLN A 43 5.35 6.48 7.95
C GLN A 43 6.19 5.47 8.75
N GLN A 44 5.98 5.39 10.07
CA GLN A 44 6.66 4.38 10.90
C GLN A 44 6.37 2.95 10.45
N LEU A 45 5.15 2.67 9.96
CA LEU A 45 4.82 1.36 9.42
C LEU A 45 5.57 1.07 8.11
N LEU A 46 5.75 2.09 7.26
CA LEU A 46 6.55 1.99 6.03
C LEU A 46 8.05 1.82 6.33
N ASP A 47 8.57 2.50 7.35
CA ASP A 47 9.96 2.35 7.76
C ASP A 47 10.24 0.92 8.24
N LYS A 48 9.36 0.36 9.08
CA LYS A 48 9.43 -1.06 9.48
C LYS A 48 9.35 -2.00 8.29
N ALA A 49 8.47 -1.71 7.32
CA ALA A 49 8.38 -2.50 6.10
C ALA A 49 9.69 -2.48 5.30
N ALA A 50 10.33 -1.31 5.21
CA ALA A 50 11.61 -1.15 4.53
C ALA A 50 12.76 -1.86 5.26
N GLU A 51 12.75 -1.86 6.60
CA GLU A 51 13.73 -2.61 7.41
C GLU A 51 13.59 -4.13 7.24
N GLU A 52 12.35 -4.65 7.23
CA GLU A 52 12.10 -6.10 7.16
C GLU A 52 12.24 -6.66 5.75
N TYR A 53 11.69 -5.96 4.75
CA TYR A 53 11.61 -6.47 3.38
C TYR A 53 12.55 -5.74 2.40
N GLY A 54 13.19 -4.65 2.80
CA GLY A 54 13.97 -3.81 1.90
C GLY A 54 13.11 -3.10 0.84
N PHE A 55 13.79 -2.45 -0.10
CA PHE A 55 13.15 -1.72 -1.21
C PHE A 55 13.07 -2.51 -2.51
N ASN A 56 13.59 -3.74 -2.54
CA ASN A 56 13.75 -4.53 -3.77
C ASN A 56 12.52 -5.41 -4.11
N ASN A 57 11.38 -5.14 -3.48
CA ASN A 57 10.20 -6.01 -3.50
C ASN A 57 9.36 -5.85 -4.76
N GLN A 58 9.89 -6.15 -5.95
CA GLN A 58 9.09 -6.23 -7.20
C GLN A 58 8.09 -5.07 -7.39
N ASN A 59 8.44 -3.85 -6.96
CA ASN A 59 7.58 -2.65 -6.95
C ASN A 59 6.27 -2.76 -6.12
N ARG A 60 6.24 -3.61 -5.10
CA ARG A 60 5.12 -3.78 -4.16
C ARG A 60 5.52 -3.25 -2.78
N ILE A 61 4.59 -2.58 -2.13
CA ILE A 61 4.71 -2.16 -0.73
C ILE A 61 4.07 -3.26 0.11
N LEU A 62 4.89 -4.12 0.71
CA LEU A 62 4.46 -5.12 1.69
C LEU A 62 4.48 -4.48 3.07
N LEU A 63 3.44 -4.67 3.88
CA LEU A 63 3.39 -4.12 5.23
C LEU A 63 3.54 -5.23 6.27
N PRO A 64 4.38 -5.05 7.31
CA PRO A 64 4.65 -6.03 8.34
C PRO A 64 3.54 -6.01 9.40
N CYS A 65 2.31 -6.30 8.97
CA CYS A 65 1.16 -6.45 9.84
C CYS A 65 0.14 -7.42 9.25
N ASP A 66 -0.75 -7.92 10.09
CA ASP A 66 -1.89 -8.70 9.65
C ASP A 66 -3.02 -7.80 9.10
N GLU A 67 -3.93 -8.41 8.37
CA GLU A 67 -5.03 -7.72 7.69
C GLU A 67 -5.99 -7.02 8.66
N PHE A 68 -6.24 -7.61 9.83
CA PHE A 68 -7.15 -7.05 10.82
C PHE A 68 -6.57 -5.80 11.48
N THR A 69 -5.28 -5.84 11.82
CA THR A 69 -4.53 -4.69 12.31
C THR A 69 -4.53 -3.56 11.28
N PHE A 70 -4.27 -3.88 10.01
CA PHE A 70 -4.28 -2.88 8.94
C PHE A 70 -5.66 -2.25 8.72
N GLN A 71 -6.74 -3.04 8.72
CA GLN A 71 -8.10 -2.52 8.64
C GLN A 71 -8.44 -1.58 9.82
N SER A 72 -7.96 -1.88 11.01
CA SER A 72 -8.15 -1.02 12.18
C SER A 72 -7.37 0.29 12.04
N LEU A 73 -6.12 0.22 11.57
CA LEU A 73 -5.30 1.39 11.29
C LEU A 73 -5.92 2.29 10.22
N THR A 74 -6.37 1.72 9.10
CA THR A 74 -7.01 2.49 8.02
C THR A 74 -8.27 3.21 8.48
N LYS A 75 -9.12 2.56 9.30
CA LYS A 75 -10.28 3.19 9.92
C LYS A 75 -9.90 4.33 10.87
N TYR A 76 -8.82 4.17 11.63
CA TYR A 76 -8.32 5.22 12.52
C TYR A 76 -7.79 6.42 11.73
N LEU A 77 -6.95 6.18 10.73
CA LEU A 77 -6.35 7.22 9.88
C LEU A 77 -7.40 7.97 9.04
N ALA A 78 -8.43 7.27 8.56
CA ALA A 78 -9.53 7.90 7.84
C ALA A 78 -10.31 8.92 8.70
N LYS A 79 -10.38 8.69 10.02
CA LYS A 79 -11.05 9.60 10.97
C LYS A 79 -10.22 10.83 11.35
N GLN A 80 -8.93 10.83 11.04
CA GLN A 80 -8.01 11.93 11.32
C GLN A 80 -7.98 12.97 10.19
N CYS A 81 -8.56 12.67 9.02
CA CYS A 81 -8.78 13.65 7.96
C CYS A 81 -10.10 14.39 8.20
N SER A 82 -10.10 15.33 9.15
CA SER A 82 -11.18 16.29 9.40
C SER A 82 -10.61 17.69 9.58
#